data_AF-A0A1Z4KPA1-F1
#
_entry.id   AF-A0A1Z4KPA1-F1
#
_cell.length_a   1.000
_cell.length_b   1.000
_cell.length_c   1.000
_cell.angle_alpha   90.00
_cell.angle_beta   90.00
_cell.angle_gamma   90.00
#
_symmetry.space_group_name_H-M   'P 1'
#
loop_
_entity.id
_entity.type
_entity.pdbx_description
1 polymer ?
#
loop_
_entity_poly.entity_id
_entity_poly.type
_entity_poly.pdbx_seq_one_letter_code
_entity_poly.pdbx_strand_id
1 'polypeptide(L)'
;MNTTIPVEIASVLLPFAAAFTKPVWCHVQTLLMGAILTTGKCTVTSVLVVMGMNQEQHFQNYHRVLNRAVWPSLEASRILLMVMVKVFLPSGLIIMGIDDTIEPRKGKKIKAKGIYQDPIRSSNSQVVKASGLRWLSMMLLVEISWAGRVWALPFLTVLAPSERCSQQYKLRHKKLIDWARQMMFQVKRFPLTFLPPSKP
;
A
#
# COMPACT_ATOMS: atom_id res chain seq x y z
N MET A 1 14.23 -0.39 22.29
CA MET A 1 13.64 0.75 23.02
C MET A 1 12.19 0.90 22.60
N ASN A 2 11.29 1.06 23.57
CA ASN A 2 9.88 1.35 23.36
C ASN A 2 9.73 2.77 22.83
N THR A 3 9.67 2.93 21.51
CA THR A 3 8.90 4.04 20.95
C THR A 3 7.50 3.87 21.50
N THR A 4 7.16 4.70 22.48
CA THR A 4 5.89 4.59 23.19
C THR A 4 4.85 5.19 22.25
N ILE A 5 4.37 4.35 21.33
CA ILE A 5 3.31 4.72 20.41
C ILE A 5 2.07 5.02 21.27
N PRO A 6 1.44 6.20 21.12
CA PRO A 6 0.21 6.52 21.82
C PRO A 6 -0.81 5.38 21.67
N VAL A 7 -1.55 5.08 22.73
CA VAL A 7 -2.45 3.91 22.77
C VAL A 7 -3.48 3.95 21.65
N GLU A 8 -3.90 5.14 21.25
CA GLU A 8 -4.83 5.39 20.16
C GLU A 8 -4.24 4.89 18.83
N ILE A 9 -2.99 5.26 18.54
CA ILE A 9 -2.30 4.82 17.32
C ILE A 9 -1.99 3.32 17.42
N ALA A 10 -1.53 2.84 18.58
CA ALA A 10 -1.24 1.44 18.79
C ALA A 10 -2.48 0.56 18.55
N SER A 11 -3.67 1.02 18.93
CA SER A 11 -4.93 0.31 18.71
C SER A 11 -5.28 0.13 17.23
N VAL A 12 -4.95 1.12 16.39
CA VAL A 12 -5.13 1.05 14.93
C VAL A 12 -4.13 0.10 14.28
N LEU A 13 -2.91 0.03 14.81
CA LEU A 13 -1.84 -0.82 14.29
C LEU A 13 -1.92 -2.27 14.75
N LEU A 14 -2.44 -2.52 15.96
CA LEU A 14 -2.47 -3.84 16.58
C LEU A 14 -3.05 -4.96 15.69
N PRO A 15 -4.13 -4.74 14.91
CA PRO A 15 -4.64 -5.76 13.99
C PRO A 15 -3.60 -6.27 12.97
N PHE A 16 -2.64 -5.43 12.59
CA PHE A 16 -1.57 -5.79 11.64
C PHE A 16 -0.46 -6.64 12.27
N ALA A 17 -0.40 -6.74 13.61
CA ALA A 17 0.62 -7.55 14.27
C ALA A 17 0.57 -9.03 13.84
N ALA A 18 -0.63 -9.55 13.54
CA ALA A 18 -0.82 -10.91 13.06
C ALA A 18 -0.18 -11.18 11.69
N ALA A 19 0.12 -10.14 10.90
CA ALA A 19 0.77 -10.26 9.60
C ALA A 19 2.30 -10.45 9.69
N PHE A 20 2.88 -10.31 10.88
CA PHE A 20 4.33 -10.31 11.06
C PHE A 20 4.76 -11.20 12.23
N THR A 21 5.99 -11.69 12.17
CA THR A 21 6.63 -12.31 13.34
C THR A 21 6.95 -11.23 14.37
N LYS A 22 6.99 -11.60 15.66
CA LYS A 22 7.25 -10.66 16.76
C LYS A 22 8.47 -9.75 16.54
N PRO A 23 9.65 -10.26 16.09
CA PRO A 23 10.79 -9.39 15.83
C PRO A 23 10.57 -8.43 14.67
N VAL A 24 9.94 -8.87 13.59
CA VAL A 24 9.65 -8.02 12.42
C VAL A 24 8.65 -6.94 12.79
N TRP A 25 7.62 -7.27 13.58
CA TRP A 25 6.59 -6.35 14.03
C TRP A 25 7.17 -5.12 14.74
N CYS A 26 8.12 -5.32 15.66
CA CYS A 26 8.78 -4.21 16.36
C CYS A 26 9.45 -3.23 15.38
N HIS A 27 10.14 -3.75 14.36
CA HIS A 27 10.79 -2.89 13.35
C HIS A 27 9.76 -2.21 12.44
N VAL A 28 8.66 -2.90 12.08
CA VAL A 28 7.57 -2.35 11.27
C VAL A 28 6.92 -1.16 11.98
N GLN A 29 6.67 -1.26 13.29
CA GLN A 29 6.11 -0.15 14.08
C GLN A 29 6.99 1.10 14.01
N THR A 30 8.31 0.95 14.22
CA THR A 30 9.27 2.06 14.09
C THR A 30 9.30 2.63 12.68
N LEU A 31 9.33 1.77 11.66
CA LEU A 31 9.35 2.21 10.26
C LEU A 31 8.10 2.98 9.88
N LEU A 32 6.94 2.51 10.31
CA LEU A 32 5.66 3.14 10.01
C LEU A 32 5.54 4.51 10.69
N MET A 33 5.83 4.58 11.98
CA MET A 33 5.79 5.85 12.72
C MET A 33 6.78 6.86 12.14
N GLY A 34 8.02 6.43 11.89
CA GLY A 34 9.01 7.34 11.31
C GLY A 34 8.66 7.73 9.87
N ALA A 35 8.01 6.86 9.08
CA ALA A 35 7.54 7.22 7.74
C ALA A 35 6.44 8.29 7.77
N ILE A 36 5.51 8.20 8.73
CA ILE A 36 4.45 9.22 8.93
C ILE A 36 5.07 10.56 9.36
N LEU A 37 6.08 10.53 10.23
CA LEU A 37 6.71 11.73 10.79
C LEU A 37 7.77 12.35 9.86
N THR A 38 8.33 11.58 8.92
CA THR A 38 9.39 12.07 8.02
C THR A 38 8.83 13.04 7.00
N THR A 39 9.30 14.28 7.03
CA THR A 39 9.04 15.27 5.97
C THR A 39 10.05 15.10 4.82
N GLY A 40 9.57 14.95 3.59
CA GLY A 40 10.43 14.86 2.40
C GLY A 40 10.74 13.42 1.96
N LYS A 41 12.03 13.07 1.85
CA LYS A 41 12.43 11.73 1.37
C LYS A 41 12.25 10.68 2.48
N CYS A 42 11.23 9.84 2.34
CA CYS A 42 10.95 8.73 3.26
C CYS A 42 11.91 7.52 3.04
N THR A 43 13.22 7.74 3.22
CA THR A 43 14.20 6.65 3.21
C THR A 43 14.27 5.95 4.56
N VAL A 44 14.70 4.68 4.62
CA VAL A 44 14.92 3.97 5.89
C VAL A 44 15.83 4.77 6.83
N THR A 45 16.89 5.40 6.30
CA THR A 45 17.77 6.27 7.08
C THR A 45 17.04 7.47 7.64
N SER A 46 16.29 8.21 6.82
CA SER A 46 15.52 9.38 7.26
C SER A 46 14.51 9.03 8.34
N VAL A 47 13.80 7.91 8.15
CA VAL A 47 12.86 7.33 9.12
C VAL A 47 13.57 7.06 10.44
N LEU A 48 14.72 6.38 10.44
CA LEU A 48 15.45 6.09 11.67
C LEU A 48 16.01 7.35 12.34
N VAL A 49 16.46 8.34 11.58
CA VAL A 49 16.92 9.63 12.13
C VAL A 49 15.77 10.33 12.86
N VAL A 50 14.59 10.44 12.25
CA VAL A 50 13.40 11.06 12.86
C VAL A 50 12.97 10.31 14.13
N MET A 51 13.14 8.99 14.15
CA MET A 51 12.86 8.16 15.33
C MET A 51 13.98 8.20 16.39
N GLY A 52 15.01 9.04 16.24
CA GLY A 52 16.12 9.17 17.20
C GLY A 52 17.13 8.01 17.15
N MET A 53 17.16 7.26 16.06
CA MET A 53 17.94 6.02 15.90
C MET A 53 19.11 6.16 14.92
N ASN A 54 19.71 7.36 14.87
CA ASN A 54 20.84 7.64 13.98
C ASN A 54 22.12 6.84 14.33
N GLN A 55 22.27 6.38 15.58
CA GLN A 55 23.40 5.56 16.07
C GLN A 55 23.04 4.06 16.20
N GLU A 56 21.94 3.60 15.61
CA GLU A 56 21.52 2.20 15.70
C GLU A 56 22.53 1.26 15.01
N GLN A 57 23.20 0.43 15.80
CA GLN A 57 24.25 -0.49 15.33
C GLN A 57 23.71 -1.55 14.37
N HIS A 58 22.44 -1.95 14.53
CA HIS A 58 21.80 -2.97 13.71
C HIS A 58 20.88 -2.38 12.63
N PHE A 59 21.27 -1.24 12.04
CA PHE A 59 20.58 -0.56 10.95
C PHE A 59 20.08 -1.49 9.82
N GLN A 60 20.86 -2.52 9.50
CA GLN A 60 20.50 -3.53 8.49
C GLN A 60 19.16 -4.24 8.76
N ASN A 61 18.74 -4.40 10.02
CA ASN A 61 17.49 -5.09 10.35
C ASN A 61 16.26 -4.36 9.82
N TYR A 62 16.29 -3.03 9.77
CA TYR A 62 15.24 -2.20 9.19
C TYR A 62 15.16 -2.35 7.67
N HIS A 63 16.30 -2.49 6.99
CA HIS A 63 16.30 -2.85 5.57
C HIS A 63 15.79 -4.27 5.32
N ARG A 64 16.06 -5.21 6.24
CA ARG A 64 15.58 -6.60 6.17
C ARG A 64 14.06 -6.69 6.20
N VAL A 65 13.38 -5.76 6.88
CA VAL A 65 11.92 -5.65 6.83
C VAL A 65 11.41 -5.51 5.39
N LEU A 66 12.04 -4.66 4.57
CA LEU A 66 11.57 -4.38 3.21
C LEU A 66 12.10 -5.36 2.15
N ASN A 67 13.25 -6.00 2.39
CA ASN A 67 13.91 -6.82 1.37
C ASN A 67 13.93 -8.34 1.66
N ARG A 68 13.65 -8.78 2.90
CA ARG A 68 13.74 -10.19 3.31
C ARG A 68 12.51 -10.69 4.06
N ALA A 69 11.84 -9.85 4.85
CA ALA A 69 10.65 -10.28 5.56
C ALA A 69 9.54 -10.65 4.57
N VAL A 70 8.74 -11.65 4.92
CA VAL A 70 7.55 -12.02 4.16
C VAL A 70 6.47 -11.00 4.45
N TRP A 71 5.91 -10.40 3.40
CA TRP A 71 4.77 -9.49 3.50
C TRP A 71 3.51 -10.21 3.01
N PRO A 72 2.57 -10.56 3.90
CA PRO A 72 1.27 -11.08 3.48
C PRO A 72 0.39 -9.92 3.01
N SER A 73 0.74 -9.28 1.89
CA SER A 73 0.14 -8.01 1.45
C SER A 73 -1.37 -8.07 1.27
N LEU A 74 -1.92 -9.23 0.87
CA LEU A 74 -3.37 -9.44 0.79
C LEU A 74 -4.03 -9.44 2.17
N GLU A 75 -3.38 -10.04 3.17
CA GLU A 75 -3.89 -10.05 4.54
C GLU A 75 -3.80 -8.66 5.18
N ALA A 76 -2.68 -7.95 4.98
CA ALA A 76 -2.55 -6.56 5.39
C ALA A 76 -3.61 -5.66 4.71
N SER A 77 -3.88 -5.87 3.41
CA SER A 77 -4.93 -5.17 2.68
C SER A 77 -6.33 -5.45 3.25
N ARG A 78 -6.61 -6.71 3.59
CA ARG A 78 -7.86 -7.13 4.24
C ARG A 78 -8.04 -6.45 5.59
N ILE A 79 -7.01 -6.48 6.44
CA ILE A 79 -7.01 -5.83 7.75
C ILE A 79 -7.26 -4.33 7.59
N LEU A 80 -6.58 -3.67 6.65
CA LEU A 80 -6.75 -2.25 6.38
C LEU A 80 -8.19 -1.91 5.95
N LEU A 81 -8.79 -2.69 5.05
CA LEU A 81 -10.18 -2.51 4.64
C LEU A 81 -11.13 -2.65 5.85
N MET A 82 -10.94 -3.67 6.69
CA MET A 82 -11.79 -3.86 7.88
C MET A 82 -11.67 -2.70 8.88
N VAL A 83 -10.45 -2.20 9.10
CA VAL A 83 -10.23 -1.02 9.95
C VAL A 83 -10.96 0.20 9.37
N MET A 84 -10.82 0.45 8.08
CA MET A 84 -11.49 1.57 7.41
C MET A 84 -13.03 1.45 7.48
N VAL A 85 -13.60 0.28 7.19
CA VAL A 85 -15.05 0.05 7.26
C VAL A 85 -15.55 0.25 8.70
N LYS A 86 -14.87 -0.33 9.69
CA LYS A 86 -15.27 -0.18 11.10
C LYS A 86 -15.26 1.27 11.57
N VAL A 87 -14.32 2.09 11.08
CA VAL A 87 -14.15 3.48 11.49
C VAL A 87 -15.07 4.43 10.71
N PHE A 88 -15.19 4.25 9.40
CA PHE A 88 -15.82 5.23 8.51
C PHE A 88 -17.17 4.81 7.94
N LEU A 89 -17.54 3.54 8.06
CA LEU A 89 -18.78 2.99 7.49
C LEU A 89 -19.48 2.07 8.50
N PRO A 90 -20.03 2.63 9.59
CA PRO A 90 -20.69 1.84 10.64
C PRO A 90 -21.92 1.07 10.12
N SER A 91 -22.56 1.57 9.06
CA SER A 91 -23.66 0.92 8.36
C SER A 91 -23.74 1.39 6.92
N GLY A 92 -24.27 0.54 6.03
CA GLY A 92 -24.57 0.91 4.64
C GLY A 92 -23.84 0.07 3.61
N LEU A 93 -23.82 0.57 2.37
CA LEU A 93 -23.21 -0.11 1.23
C LEU A 93 -21.72 0.20 1.15
N ILE A 94 -20.92 -0.83 0.91
CA ILE A 94 -19.50 -0.64 0.60
C ILE A 94 -19.39 -0.24 -0.87
N ILE A 95 -19.01 1.01 -1.12
CA ILE A 95 -18.73 1.53 -2.45
C ILE A 95 -17.22 1.54 -2.65
N MET A 96 -16.75 0.97 -3.76
CA MET A 96 -15.33 0.91 -4.10
C MET A 96 -15.04 1.67 -5.39
N GLY A 97 -14.00 2.50 -5.35
CA GLY A 97 -13.41 3.13 -6.53
C GLY A 97 -12.18 2.34 -6.99
N ILE A 98 -11.89 2.39 -8.29
CA ILE A 98 -10.66 1.85 -8.86
C ILE A 98 -10.06 2.93 -9.77
N ASP A 99 -8.79 3.23 -9.56
CA ASP A 99 -8.04 4.21 -10.36
C ASP A 99 -6.62 3.73 -10.59
N ASP A 100 -6.04 4.07 -11.75
CA ASP A 100 -4.64 3.76 -12.05
C ASP A 100 -3.74 4.99 -11.89
N THR A 101 -2.59 4.78 -11.28
CA THR A 101 -1.59 5.82 -11.05
C THR A 101 -0.23 5.38 -11.55
N ILE A 102 0.56 6.34 -12.06
CA ILE A 102 1.90 6.10 -12.56
C ILE A 102 2.88 6.60 -11.51
N GLU A 103 3.60 5.67 -10.88
CA GLU A 103 4.70 5.99 -9.98
C GLU A 103 5.98 6.23 -10.80
N PRO A 104 6.55 7.45 -10.81
CA PRO A 104 7.72 7.79 -11.62
C PRO A 104 9.01 7.20 -11.02
N ARG A 105 9.18 5.87 -11.16
CA ARG A 105 10.36 5.13 -10.73
C ARG A 105 11.25 4.74 -11.89
N LYS A 106 12.56 4.91 -11.68
CA LYS A 106 13.62 4.54 -12.64
C LYS A 106 14.70 3.74 -11.91
N GLY A 107 15.37 2.85 -12.64
CA GLY A 107 16.52 2.10 -12.13
C GLY A 107 16.63 0.72 -12.75
N LYS A 108 17.85 0.15 -12.70
CA LYS A 108 18.16 -1.16 -13.30
C LYS A 108 17.34 -2.32 -12.70
N LYS A 109 16.87 -2.18 -11.46
CA LYS A 109 16.05 -3.18 -10.76
C LYS A 109 14.53 -3.03 -11.01
N ILE A 110 14.09 -1.93 -11.65
CA ILE A 110 12.67 -1.66 -11.92
C ILE A 110 12.28 -2.30 -13.26
N LYS A 111 12.10 -3.63 -13.23
CA LYS A 111 11.88 -4.46 -14.43
C LYS A 111 10.56 -4.17 -15.15
N ALA A 112 9.50 -3.90 -14.39
CA ALA A 112 8.15 -3.69 -14.93
C ALA A 112 7.89 -2.26 -15.43
N LYS A 113 8.94 -1.44 -15.55
CA LYS A 113 8.81 -0.04 -15.99
C LYS A 113 8.20 0.02 -17.39
N GLY A 114 7.12 0.79 -17.52
CA GLY A 114 6.45 1.06 -18.78
C GLY A 114 6.56 2.51 -19.22
N ILE A 115 5.97 2.77 -20.38
CA ILE A 115 5.62 4.09 -20.88
C ILE A 115 4.12 4.07 -21.07
N TYR A 116 3.43 5.03 -20.47
CA TYR A 116 1.98 5.13 -20.44
C TYR A 116 1.58 6.54 -20.88
N GLN A 117 0.35 6.68 -21.35
CA GLN A 117 -0.22 8.00 -21.62
C GLN A 117 -0.46 8.72 -20.29
N ASP A 118 -0.10 10.00 -20.22
CA ASP A 118 -0.43 10.89 -19.11
C ASP A 118 -1.71 11.64 -19.48
N PRO A 119 -2.89 11.22 -19.00
CA PRO A 119 -4.16 11.80 -19.40
C PRO A 119 -4.31 13.26 -18.95
N ILE A 120 -3.66 13.65 -17.85
CA ILE A 120 -3.72 15.02 -17.31
C ILE A 120 -2.97 15.99 -18.23
N ARG A 121 -1.85 15.55 -18.80
CA ARG A 121 -1.02 16.37 -19.69
C ARG A 121 -1.32 16.18 -21.17
N SER A 122 -2.13 15.19 -21.51
CA SER A 122 -2.51 14.93 -22.90
C SER A 122 -3.72 15.77 -23.29
N SER A 123 -3.72 16.30 -24.51
CA SER A 123 -4.88 16.88 -25.16
C SER A 123 -5.33 16.00 -26.33
N ASN A 124 -6.49 16.31 -26.92
CA ASN A 124 -6.95 15.62 -28.13
C ASN A 124 -5.94 15.70 -29.30
N SER A 125 -5.07 16.72 -29.32
CA SER A 125 -4.05 16.91 -30.35
C SER A 125 -2.65 16.42 -29.96
N GLN A 126 -2.36 16.24 -28.67
CA GLN A 126 -1.04 15.87 -28.19
C GLN A 126 -1.10 14.85 -27.06
N VAL A 127 -0.58 13.65 -27.34
CA VAL A 127 -0.46 12.57 -26.35
C VAL A 127 0.88 12.70 -25.61
N VAL A 128 0.84 13.13 -24.36
CA VAL A 128 2.01 13.18 -23.48
C VAL A 128 2.18 11.82 -22.82
N LYS A 129 3.43 11.34 -22.72
CA LYS A 129 3.74 10.04 -22.14
C LYS A 129 4.52 10.19 -20.84
N ALA A 130 4.12 9.45 -19.82
CA ALA A 130 4.85 9.28 -18.57
C ALA A 130 5.50 7.90 -18.51
N SER A 131 6.70 7.83 -17.91
CA SER A 131 7.41 6.57 -17.68
C SER A 131 7.48 6.24 -16.19
N GLY A 132 7.18 5.00 -15.84
CA GLY A 132 7.14 4.58 -14.45
C GLY A 132 6.55 3.18 -14.29
N LEU A 133 6.15 2.87 -13.06
CA LEU A 133 5.34 1.70 -12.74
C LEU A 133 3.86 2.13 -12.74
N ARG A 134 3.01 1.39 -13.45
CA ARG A 134 1.56 1.60 -13.38
C ARG A 134 0.97 0.72 -12.29
N TRP A 135 0.35 1.37 -11.31
CA TRP A 135 -0.34 0.74 -10.20
C TRP A 135 -1.84 0.92 -10.37
N LEU A 136 -2.61 -0.13 -10.16
CA LEU A 136 -4.06 -0.05 -10.04
C LEU A 136 -4.40 -0.08 -8.55
N SER A 137 -5.09 0.95 -8.07
CA SER A 137 -5.49 1.08 -6.67
C SER A 137 -7.00 0.90 -6.55
N MET A 138 -7.41 0.03 -5.61
CA MET A 138 -8.79 -0.09 -5.17
C MET A 138 -8.95 0.61 -3.82
N MET A 139 -9.99 1.44 -3.76
CA MET A 139 -10.22 2.40 -2.70
C MET A 139 -11.62 2.24 -2.14
N LEU A 140 -11.76 2.34 -0.83
CA LEU A 140 -13.07 2.50 -0.17
C LEU A 140 -13.52 3.95 -0.34
N LEU A 141 -14.72 4.17 -0.86
CA LEU A 141 -15.34 5.49 -0.96
C LEU A 141 -16.24 5.72 0.25
N VAL A 142 -15.89 6.68 1.10
CA VAL A 142 -16.63 7.01 2.32
C VAL A 142 -16.80 8.51 2.46
N GLU A 143 -17.98 8.93 2.92
CA GLU A 143 -18.20 10.31 3.33
C GLU A 143 -17.54 10.55 4.68
N ILE A 144 -16.63 11.52 4.71
CA ILE A 144 -15.94 11.90 5.94
C ILE A 144 -16.73 13.02 6.60
N SER A 145 -17.40 12.70 7.70
CA SER A 145 -18.39 13.58 8.36
C SER A 145 -17.86 14.98 8.67
N TRP A 146 -16.61 15.10 9.12
CA TRP A 146 -16.00 16.40 9.41
C TRP A 146 -15.48 17.14 8.18
N ALA A 147 -15.29 16.45 7.06
CA ALA A 147 -14.82 17.06 5.81
C ALA A 147 -15.98 17.41 4.86
N GLY A 148 -17.18 16.86 5.10
CA GLY A 148 -18.37 17.04 4.24
C GLY A 148 -18.14 16.59 2.80
N ARG A 149 -17.22 15.65 2.57
CA ARG A 149 -16.79 15.19 1.25
C ARG A 149 -16.51 13.69 1.26
N VAL A 150 -16.73 13.06 0.11
CA VAL A 150 -16.32 11.67 -0.13
C VAL A 150 -14.81 11.61 -0.31
N TRP A 151 -14.15 10.77 0.47
CA TRP A 151 -12.73 10.46 0.33
C TRP A 151 -12.56 9.07 -0.25
N ALA A 152 -11.52 8.90 -1.06
CA ALA A 152 -11.10 7.62 -1.60
C ALA A 152 -9.93 7.09 -0.76
N LEU A 153 -10.17 6.03 0.02
CA LEU A 153 -9.20 5.46 0.94
C LEU A 153 -8.58 4.18 0.33
N PRO A 154 -7.34 4.24 -0.20
CA PRO A 154 -6.73 3.10 -0.87
C PRO A 154 -6.37 2.00 0.12
N PHE A 155 -6.72 0.76 -0.20
CA PHE A 155 -6.41 -0.40 0.64
C PHE A 155 -5.78 -1.57 -0.12
N LEU A 156 -5.99 -1.69 -1.44
CA LEU A 156 -5.40 -2.74 -2.26
C LEU A 156 -4.78 -2.14 -3.53
N THR A 157 -3.47 -2.35 -3.70
CA THR A 157 -2.74 -1.88 -4.89
C THR A 157 -2.06 -3.04 -5.60
N VAL A 158 -2.23 -3.11 -6.92
CA VAL A 158 -1.65 -4.15 -7.76
C VAL A 158 -0.83 -3.52 -8.88
N LEU A 159 0.37 -4.06 -9.13
CA LEU A 159 1.18 -3.65 -10.26
C LEU A 159 0.52 -4.14 -11.55
N ALA A 160 0.31 -3.24 -12.51
CA ALA A 160 -0.29 -3.52 -13.80
C ALA A 160 0.71 -3.26 -14.95
N PRO A 161 1.62 -4.20 -15.25
CA PRO A 161 2.65 -4.04 -16.26
C PRO A 161 2.08 -3.69 -17.64
N SER A 162 2.87 -3.00 -18.45
CA SER A 162 2.53 -2.72 -19.84
C SER A 162 2.52 -4.01 -20.68
N GLU A 163 1.82 -3.99 -21.81
CA GLU A 163 1.81 -5.11 -22.76
C GLU A 163 3.21 -5.46 -23.24
N ARG A 164 4.01 -4.45 -23.59
CA ARG A 164 5.42 -4.61 -23.96
C ARG A 164 6.24 -5.33 -22.88
N CYS A 165 6.02 -4.99 -21.61
CA CYS A 165 6.69 -5.66 -20.50
C CYS A 165 6.25 -7.13 -20.42
N SER A 166 4.96 -7.42 -20.52
CA SER A 166 4.44 -8.80 -20.53
C SER A 166 5.05 -9.62 -21.66
N GLN A 167 5.12 -9.08 -22.88
CA GLN A 167 5.74 -9.72 -24.05
C GLN A 167 7.23 -10.03 -23.82
N GLN A 168 8.00 -9.07 -23.30
CA GLN A 168 9.43 -9.24 -23.01
C GLN A 168 9.70 -10.40 -22.04
N TYR A 169 8.83 -10.57 -21.03
CA TYR A 169 8.96 -11.64 -20.04
C TYR A 169 8.15 -12.91 -20.41
N LYS A 170 7.59 -12.98 -21.63
CA LYS A 170 6.76 -14.10 -22.11
C LYS A 170 5.58 -14.42 -21.16
N LEU A 171 5.00 -13.38 -20.55
CA LEU A 171 3.83 -13.48 -19.68
C LEU A 171 2.57 -13.07 -20.44
N ARG A 172 1.42 -13.65 -20.06
CA ARG A 172 0.12 -13.23 -20.58
C ARG A 172 -0.17 -11.78 -20.14
N HIS A 173 -0.43 -10.90 -21.11
CA HIS A 173 -0.87 -9.55 -20.81
C HIS A 173 -2.31 -9.54 -20.28
N LYS A 174 -2.58 -8.64 -19.32
CA LYS A 174 -3.91 -8.38 -18.77
C LYS A 174 -4.21 -6.89 -18.91
N LYS A 175 -5.40 -6.57 -19.43
CA LYS A 175 -5.88 -5.18 -19.49
C LYS A 175 -6.18 -4.68 -18.07
N LEU A 176 -6.30 -3.36 -17.90
CA LEU A 176 -6.66 -2.77 -16.61
C LEU A 176 -8.00 -3.31 -16.08
N ILE A 177 -8.98 -3.51 -16.97
CA ILE A 177 -10.29 -4.07 -16.61
C ILE A 177 -10.17 -5.53 -16.13
N ASP A 178 -9.25 -6.31 -16.70
CA ASP A 178 -9.01 -7.69 -16.25
C ASP A 178 -8.37 -7.71 -14.85
N TRP A 179 -7.44 -6.79 -14.59
CA TRP A 179 -6.87 -6.59 -13.26
C TRP A 179 -7.93 -6.15 -12.25
N ALA A 180 -8.75 -5.15 -12.59
CA ALA A 180 -9.86 -4.67 -11.78
C ALA A 180 -10.83 -5.82 -11.43
N ARG A 181 -11.20 -6.63 -12.42
CA ARG A 181 -12.04 -7.82 -12.20
C ARG A 181 -11.42 -8.80 -11.22
N GLN A 182 -10.12 -9.08 -11.36
CA GLN A 182 -9.42 -9.96 -10.43
C GLN A 182 -9.36 -9.37 -9.02
N MET A 183 -9.08 -8.07 -8.88
CA MET A 183 -9.09 -7.38 -7.58
C MET A 183 -10.46 -7.48 -6.92
N MET A 184 -11.55 -7.27 -7.66
CA MET A 184 -12.91 -7.43 -7.13
C MET A 184 -13.17 -8.86 -6.63
N PHE A 185 -12.74 -9.89 -7.36
CA PHE A 185 -12.86 -11.26 -6.89
C PHE A 185 -12.03 -11.54 -5.64
N GLN A 186 -10.85 -10.94 -5.51
CA GLN A 186 -10.05 -11.08 -4.28
C GLN A 186 -10.72 -10.44 -3.09
N VAL A 187 -11.24 -9.21 -3.24
CA VAL A 187 -11.92 -8.51 -2.15
C VAL A 187 -13.23 -9.20 -1.77
N LYS A 188 -13.97 -9.77 -2.73
CA LYS A 188 -15.17 -10.59 -2.43
C LYS A 188 -14.86 -11.82 -1.56
N ARG A 189 -13.61 -12.33 -1.59
CA ARG A 189 -13.17 -13.46 -0.76
C ARG A 189 -12.73 -13.03 0.64
N PHE A 190 -12.61 -11.74 0.91
CA PHE A 190 -12.24 -11.27 2.23
C PHE A 190 -13.37 -11.59 3.23
N PRO A 191 -13.08 -12.35 4.31
CA PRO A 191 -14.06 -12.48 5.38
C PRO A 191 -14.29 -11.10 6.00
N LEU A 192 -15.57 -10.72 6.11
CA LEU A 192 -16.01 -9.49 6.79
C LEU A 192 -15.98 -9.62 8.32
N THR A 193 -15.29 -10.64 8.84
CA THR A 193 -15.11 -10.90 10.26
C THR A 193 -13.64 -10.75 10.64
N PHE A 194 -13.38 -10.11 11.77
CA PHE A 194 -12.07 -10.20 12.42
C PHE A 194 -11.87 -11.66 12.82
N LEU A 195 -11.07 -12.41 12.05
CA LEU A 195 -10.58 -13.70 12.53
C LEU A 195 -9.71 -13.40 13.76
N PRO A 196 -9.92 -14.08 14.90
CA PRO A 196 -8.97 -14.01 15.99
C PRO A 196 -7.60 -14.45 15.45
N PRO A 197 -6.50 -13.84 15.90
CA PRO A 197 -5.17 -14.23 15.44
C PRO A 197 -5.01 -15.74 15.64
N SER A 198 -4.76 -16.46 14.55
CA SER A 198 -4.34 -17.86 14.63
C SER A 198 -3.12 -17.91 15.54
N LYS A 199 -3.21 -18.64 16.65
CA LYS A 199 -2.07 -18.88 17.54
C LYS A 199 -0.89 -19.44 16.71
N PRO A 200 0.35 -19.05 17.07
CA PRO A 200 1.55 -19.47 16.34
C PRO A 200 1.71 -21.00 16.31
#